data_AF-A0AA37WH67-F1
#
_entry.id   AF-A0AA37WH67-F1
#
_cell.length_a   1.000
_cell.length_b   1.000
_cell.length_c   1.000
_cell.angle_alpha   90.00
_cell.angle_beta   90.00
_cell.angle_gamma   90.00
#
_symmetry.space_group_name_H-M   'P 1'
#
loop_
_entity.id
_entity.type
_entity.pdbx_description
1 polymer ?
#
loop_
_entity_poly.entity_id
_entity_poly.type
_entity_poly.pdbx_seq_one_letter_code
_entity_poly.pdbx_strand_id
1 'polypeptide(L)'
;MISSLKLHPNWSYPFKKFEIPDQPFNDIYKTHCDFLTALETVAEQLLAFWCLSNQETRNMVEVEKSFQVIFYENSVTNPERELKVLFEKWGIAFSPKYLNEISNSSASSIDNKKMNPKSQLFKWKKLLGSEEINRYQSILN
;
A
#
# COMPACT_ATOMS: atom_id res chain seq x y z
N MET A 1 0.40 -5.46 1.32
CA MET A 1 0.64 -4.95 -0.05
C MET A 1 1.85 -5.62 -0.69
N ILE A 2 3.06 -5.49 -0.12
CA ILE A 2 4.29 -6.13 -0.66
C ILE A 2 4.17 -7.65 -0.82
N SER A 3 3.58 -8.34 0.17
CA SER A 3 3.32 -9.79 0.09
C SER A 3 2.51 -10.20 -1.15
N SER A 4 1.60 -9.34 -1.62
CA SER A 4 0.80 -9.59 -2.82
C SER A 4 1.58 -9.28 -4.10
N LEU A 5 2.43 -8.25 -4.09
CA LEU A 5 3.29 -7.90 -5.22
C LEU A 5 4.29 -9.02 -5.54
N LYS A 6 4.86 -9.66 -4.51
CA LYS A 6 5.78 -10.81 -4.69
C LYS A 6 5.13 -11.99 -5.42
N LEU A 7 3.82 -12.18 -5.28
CA LEU A 7 3.08 -13.27 -5.93
C LEU A 7 2.68 -12.93 -7.37
N HIS A 8 2.82 -11.68 -7.79
CA HIS A 8 2.38 -11.24 -9.10
C HIS A 8 3.47 -11.54 -10.15
N PRO A 9 3.16 -12.23 -11.27
CA PRO A 9 4.16 -12.69 -12.24
C PRO A 9 5.09 -11.58 -12.77
N ASN A 10 4.59 -10.36 -12.94
CA ASN A 10 5.41 -9.23 -13.41
C ASN A 10 6.58 -8.85 -12.47
N TRP A 11 6.59 -9.35 -11.22
CA TRP A 11 7.63 -9.06 -10.24
C TRP A 11 8.55 -10.27 -9.97
N SER A 12 8.50 -11.31 -10.81
CA SER A 12 9.33 -12.52 -10.68
C SER A 12 10.71 -12.40 -11.35
N TYR A 13 11.23 -11.19 -11.53
CA TYR A 13 12.54 -10.96 -12.14
C TYR A 13 13.69 -11.29 -11.16
N PRO A 14 14.86 -11.70 -11.67
CA PRO A 14 16.03 -11.91 -10.84
C PRO A 14 16.44 -10.60 -10.16
N PHE A 15 16.85 -10.69 -8.90
CA PHE A 15 17.35 -9.54 -8.15
C PHE A 15 18.55 -8.92 -8.88
N LYS A 16 18.52 -7.58 -8.97
CA LYS A 16 19.64 -6.77 -9.43
C LYS A 16 19.89 -5.68 -8.40
N LYS A 17 21.16 -5.39 -8.13
CA LYS A 17 21.54 -4.25 -7.29
C LYS A 17 20.98 -2.96 -7.90
N PHE A 18 20.62 -2.03 -7.03
CA PHE A 18 20.03 -0.78 -7.47
C PHE A 18 21.08 0.07 -8.19
N GLU A 19 20.67 0.66 -9.30
CA GLU A 19 21.43 1.64 -10.06
C GLU A 19 20.54 2.87 -10.25
N ILE A 20 21.10 4.07 -10.08
CA ILE A 20 20.33 5.31 -10.27
C ILE A 20 19.92 5.38 -11.75
N PRO A 21 18.61 5.52 -12.06
CA PRO A 21 18.17 5.66 -13.45
C PRO A 21 18.74 6.93 -14.09
N ASP A 22 19.22 6.82 -15.32
CA ASP A 22 19.63 7.96 -16.16
C ASP A 22 18.40 8.62 -16.80
N GLN A 23 17.52 9.15 -15.94
CA GLN A 23 16.27 9.80 -16.31
C GLN A 23 16.10 11.10 -15.52
N PRO A 24 15.37 12.10 -16.08
CA PRO A 24 15.01 13.30 -15.32
C PRO A 24 14.26 12.97 -14.02
N PHE A 25 14.37 13.86 -13.02
CA PHE A 25 13.70 13.76 -11.72
C PHE A 25 14.13 12.56 -10.85
N ASN A 26 15.40 12.15 -10.95
CA ASN A 26 15.98 11.07 -10.15
C ASN A 26 16.57 11.52 -8.79
N ASP A 27 16.29 12.75 -8.36
CA ASP A 27 16.91 13.34 -7.17
C ASP A 27 16.51 12.62 -5.87
N ILE A 28 15.29 12.06 -5.82
CA ILE A 28 14.86 11.20 -4.72
C ILE A 28 15.75 9.96 -4.60
N TYR A 29 16.15 9.36 -5.72
CA TYR A 29 17.03 8.18 -5.71
C TYR A 29 18.46 8.54 -5.36
N LYS A 30 18.96 9.70 -5.81
CA LYS A 30 20.29 10.21 -5.42
C LYS A 30 20.38 10.41 -3.91
N THR A 31 19.34 10.98 -3.31
CA THR A 31 19.28 11.25 -1.85
C THR A 31 19.35 9.97 -1.03
N HIS A 32 18.81 8.86 -1.55
CA HIS A 32 18.76 7.57 -0.86
C HIS A 32 19.69 6.51 -1.47
N CYS A 33 20.69 6.91 -2.27
CA CYS A 33 21.51 5.98 -3.05
C CYS A 33 22.21 4.92 -2.19
N ASP A 34 22.89 5.34 -1.12
CA ASP A 34 23.62 4.44 -0.22
C ASP A 34 22.69 3.38 0.41
N PHE A 35 21.48 3.80 0.80
CA PHE A 35 20.46 2.91 1.32
C PHE A 35 19.93 1.93 0.24
N LEU A 36 19.58 2.44 -0.94
CA LEU A 36 18.99 1.63 -2.01
C LEU A 36 19.98 0.60 -2.58
N THR A 37 21.26 0.93 -2.64
CA THR A 37 22.34 0.03 -3.09
C THR A 37 22.66 -1.07 -2.06
N ALA A 38 22.42 -0.81 -0.76
CA ALA A 38 22.64 -1.78 0.30
C ALA A 38 21.60 -2.92 0.30
N LEU A 39 20.39 -2.69 -0.21
CA LEU A 39 19.31 -3.70 -0.28
C LEU A 39 19.78 -4.97 -1.03
N GLU A 40 19.29 -6.14 -0.63
CA GLU A 40 19.81 -7.43 -1.15
C GLU A 40 18.74 -8.29 -1.81
N THR A 41 17.46 -7.90 -1.69
CA THR A 41 16.35 -8.67 -2.27
C THR A 41 15.39 -7.77 -3.04
N VAL A 42 14.67 -8.38 -4.00
CA VAL A 42 13.60 -7.70 -4.75
C VAL A 42 12.55 -7.14 -3.80
N ALA A 43 12.21 -7.88 -2.74
CA ALA A 43 11.16 -7.46 -1.83
C ALA A 43 11.52 -6.22 -1.00
N GLU A 44 12.78 -6.13 -0.58
CA GLU A 44 13.30 -4.94 0.07
C GLU A 44 13.28 -3.73 -0.87
N GLN A 45 13.72 -3.88 -2.12
CA GLN A 45 13.63 -2.82 -3.12
C GLN A 45 12.19 -2.36 -3.36
N LEU A 46 11.24 -3.29 -3.45
CA LEU A 46 9.82 -2.95 -3.61
C LEU A 46 9.27 -2.19 -2.40
N LEU A 47 9.64 -2.59 -1.19
CA LEU A 47 9.23 -1.90 0.02
C LEU A 47 9.84 -0.49 0.07
N ALA A 48 11.15 -0.36 -0.21
CA ALA A 48 11.84 0.92 -0.24
C ALA A 48 11.23 1.86 -1.28
N PHE A 49 11.02 1.41 -2.52
CA PHE A 49 10.37 2.22 -3.55
C PHE A 49 8.94 2.59 -3.19
N TRP A 50 8.20 1.69 -2.56
CA TRP A 50 6.86 2.02 -2.06
C TRP A 50 6.94 3.14 -1.01
N CYS A 51 7.88 3.09 -0.07
CA CYS A 51 8.08 4.14 0.93
C CYS A 51 8.42 5.48 0.27
N LEU A 52 9.41 5.50 -0.64
CA LEU A 52 9.84 6.71 -1.33
C LEU A 52 8.71 7.34 -2.15
N SER A 53 7.97 6.53 -2.92
CA SER A 53 6.83 7.01 -3.72
C SER A 53 5.68 7.58 -2.89
N ASN A 54 5.55 7.19 -1.62
CA ASN A 54 4.51 7.69 -0.72
C ASN A 54 5.00 8.79 0.22
N GLN A 55 6.31 9.09 0.24
CA GLN A 55 6.90 10.07 1.14
C GLN A 55 6.39 11.49 0.84
N GLU A 56 6.40 11.89 -0.43
CA GLU A 56 5.98 13.24 -0.85
C GLU A 56 4.50 13.49 -0.51
N THR A 57 3.61 12.54 -0.80
CA THR A 57 2.18 12.63 -0.51
C THR A 57 1.90 12.78 0.99
N ARG A 58 2.76 12.24 1.86
CA ARG A 58 2.62 12.35 3.33
C ARG A 58 3.11 13.67 3.88
N ASN A 59 4.10 14.28 3.24
CA ASN A 59 4.78 15.48 3.75
C ASN A 59 4.13 16.79 3.29
N MET A 60 3.23 16.73 2.32
CA MET A 60 2.50 17.90 1.85
C MET A 60 1.38 18.28 2.84
N VAL A 61 1.61 19.31 3.65
CA VAL A 61 0.59 19.92 4.53
C VAL A 61 -0.64 20.40 3.72
N GLU A 62 -0.46 20.73 2.45
CA GLU A 62 -1.55 21.11 1.55
C GLU A 62 -2.43 19.92 1.13
N VAL A 63 -1.93 18.68 1.22
CA VAL A 63 -2.69 17.48 0.86
C VAL A 63 -3.90 17.32 1.77
N GLU A 64 -3.83 17.69 3.04
CA GLU A 64 -4.99 17.58 3.95
C GLU A 64 -6.14 18.54 3.60
N LYS A 65 -5.84 19.64 2.89
CA LYS A 65 -6.85 20.61 2.46
C LYS A 65 -7.54 20.21 1.16
N SER A 66 -6.84 19.48 0.29
CA SER A 66 -7.32 19.13 -1.06
C SER A 66 -7.63 17.64 -1.24
N PHE A 67 -7.17 16.78 -0.34
CA PHE A 67 -7.31 15.33 -0.42
C PHE A 67 -7.83 14.75 0.90
N GLN A 68 -8.64 13.71 0.77
CA GLN A 68 -9.05 12.88 1.91
C GLN A 68 -8.22 11.61 1.93
N VAL A 69 -7.43 11.41 2.97
CA VAL A 69 -6.74 10.14 3.21
C VAL A 69 -7.74 9.12 3.71
N ILE A 70 -7.81 7.96 3.06
CA ILE A 70 -8.66 6.84 3.46
C ILE A 70 -7.74 5.67 3.81
N PHE A 71 -7.84 5.19 5.05
CA PHE A 71 -7.12 4.00 5.48
C PHE A 71 -7.92 2.76 5.10
N TYR A 72 -7.31 1.89 4.30
CA TYR A 72 -7.92 0.64 3.87
C TYR A 72 -8.42 -0.21 5.05
N GLU A 73 -7.64 -0.27 6.13
CA GLU A 73 -7.95 -0.97 7.37
C GLU A 73 -9.26 -0.49 7.97
N ASN A 74 -9.49 0.83 7.99
CA ASN A 74 -10.71 1.42 8.49
C ASN A 74 -11.87 1.17 7.53
N SER A 75 -11.66 1.24 6.22
CA SER A 75 -12.70 0.93 5.23
C SER A 75 -13.16 -0.53 5.33
N VAL A 76 -12.26 -1.43 5.72
CA VAL A 76 -12.58 -2.86 5.91
C VAL A 76 -13.25 -3.14 7.25
N THR A 77 -12.87 -2.44 8.32
CA THR A 77 -13.36 -2.71 9.69
C THR A 77 -14.56 -1.86 10.09
N ASN A 78 -14.68 -0.65 9.54
CA ASN A 78 -15.75 0.30 9.82
C ASN A 78 -16.16 1.09 8.54
N PRO A 79 -16.63 0.39 7.49
CA PRO A 79 -16.96 1.01 6.20
C PRO A 79 -18.01 2.12 6.30
N GLU A 80 -18.99 1.96 7.20
CA GLU A 80 -20.07 2.95 7.35
C GLU A 80 -19.55 4.28 7.88
N ARG A 81 -18.71 4.25 8.92
CA ARG A 81 -18.11 5.47 9.45
C ARG A 81 -17.25 6.14 8.40
N GLU A 82 -16.38 5.40 7.73
CA GLU A 82 -15.45 5.96 6.74
C GLU A 82 -16.21 6.58 5.56
N LEU A 83 -17.26 5.92 5.06
CA LEU A 83 -18.10 6.48 4.01
C LEU A 83 -18.86 7.72 4.46
N LYS A 84 -19.43 7.73 5.68
CA LYS A 84 -20.12 8.92 6.19
C LYS A 84 -19.20 10.14 6.24
N VAL A 85 -17.99 9.97 6.79
CA VAL A 85 -16.97 11.04 6.84
C VAL A 85 -16.58 11.51 5.44
N LEU A 86 -16.41 10.58 4.50
CA LEU A 86 -16.09 10.90 3.11
C LEU A 86 -17.20 11.73 2.44
N PHE A 87 -18.45 11.28 2.56
CA PHE A 87 -19.60 11.94 1.96
C PHE A 87 -19.85 13.33 2.57
N GLU A 88 -19.70 13.45 3.90
CA GLU A 88 -19.78 14.73 4.60
C GLU A 88 -18.72 15.71 4.09
N LYS A 89 -17.47 15.27 3.95
CA LYS A 89 -16.39 16.12 3.40
C LYS A 89 -16.63 16.54 1.96
N TRP A 90 -17.31 15.72 1.16
CA TRP A 90 -17.69 16.08 -0.21
C TRP A 90 -18.98 16.89 -0.30
N GLY A 91 -19.68 17.13 0.81
CA GLY A 91 -20.98 17.81 0.80
C GLY A 91 -22.08 16.99 0.11
N ILE A 92 -21.97 15.66 0.09
CA ILE A 92 -22.91 14.75 -0.55
C ILE A 92 -23.71 14.01 0.52
N ALA A 93 -25.01 13.83 0.31
CA ALA A 93 -25.85 13.05 1.22
C ALA A 93 -25.45 11.56 1.20
N PHE A 94 -25.14 11.00 2.37
CA PHE A 94 -24.82 9.59 2.52
C PHE A 94 -26.04 8.71 2.17
N SER A 95 -25.81 7.66 1.37
CA SER A 95 -26.82 6.65 1.07
C SER A 95 -26.37 5.27 1.57
N PRO A 96 -27.15 4.58 2.41
CA PRO A 96 -26.80 3.24 2.93
C PRO A 96 -26.60 2.17 1.84
N LYS A 97 -27.10 2.38 0.62
CA LYS A 97 -26.96 1.43 -0.50
C LYS A 97 -25.51 1.07 -0.81
N TYR A 98 -24.58 2.02 -0.61
CA TYR A 98 -23.15 1.84 -0.88
C TYR A 98 -22.46 0.86 0.09
N LEU A 99 -23.05 0.61 1.27
CA LEU A 99 -22.48 -0.33 2.25
C LEU A 99 -22.50 -1.77 1.74
N ASN A 100 -23.53 -2.12 0.97
CA ASN A 100 -23.66 -3.45 0.39
C ASN A 100 -22.63 -3.70 -0.72
N GLU A 101 -22.21 -2.65 -1.43
CA GLU A 101 -21.21 -2.75 -2.50
C GLU A 101 -19.80 -2.95 -1.92
N ILE A 102 -19.45 -2.24 -0.84
CA ILE A 102 -18.12 -2.36 -0.20
C ILE A 102 -17.91 -3.69 0.52
N SER A 103 -19.00 -4.33 0.96
CA SER A 103 -18.94 -5.61 1.67
C SER A 103 -18.62 -6.80 0.77
N ASN A 104 -18.68 -6.62 -0.54
CA ASN A 104 -18.39 -7.64 -1.53
C ASN A 104 -16.92 -7.59 -1.94
N SER A 105 -16.35 -8.76 -2.24
CA SER A 105 -15.04 -8.83 -2.89
C SER A 105 -15.10 -8.11 -4.24
N SER A 106 -13.96 -7.52 -4.66
CA SER A 106 -13.85 -6.89 -5.97
C SER A 106 -14.19 -7.90 -7.07
N ALA A 107 -14.78 -7.45 -8.18
CA ALA A 107 -15.10 -8.28 -9.35
C ALA A 107 -13.89 -9.02 -9.95
N SER A 108 -12.66 -8.59 -9.63
CA SER A 108 -11.40 -9.26 -9.99
C SER A 108 -10.99 -10.38 -9.02
N SER A 109 -11.75 -10.59 -7.95
CA SER A 109 -11.52 -11.66 -6.98
C SER A 109 -12.21 -12.93 -7.47
N ILE A 110 -11.45 -14.03 -7.58
CA ILE A 110 -11.91 -15.34 -8.06
C ILE A 110 -13.11 -15.87 -7.24
N ASP A 111 -13.27 -15.41 -6.00
CA ASP A 111 -14.38 -15.74 -5.12
C ASP A 111 -15.24 -14.49 -4.85
N ASN A 112 -16.47 -14.45 -5.39
CA ASN A 112 -17.54 -13.49 -5.06
C ASN A 112 -18.13 -13.72 -3.65
N LYS A 113 -17.29 -14.01 -2.65
CA LYS A 113 -17.70 -14.32 -1.28
C LYS A 113 -17.64 -13.07 -0.41
N LYS A 114 -18.56 -13.00 0.55
CA LYS A 114 -18.59 -11.97 1.59
C LYS A 114 -17.25 -11.95 2.32
N MET A 115 -16.60 -10.81 2.36
CA MET A 115 -15.25 -10.67 2.89
C MET A 115 -15.26 -10.72 4.42
N ASN A 116 -14.38 -11.52 5.04
CA ASN A 116 -14.13 -11.44 6.48
C ASN A 116 -13.04 -10.38 6.74
N PRO A 117 -13.33 -9.27 7.46
CA PRO A 117 -12.38 -8.19 7.69
C PRO A 117 -11.06 -8.65 8.31
N LYS A 118 -11.11 -9.50 9.34
CA LYS A 118 -9.90 -9.99 10.02
C LYS A 118 -9.06 -10.86 9.09
N SER A 119 -9.68 -11.78 8.35
CA SER A 119 -8.92 -12.65 7.44
C SER A 119 -8.25 -11.83 6.34
N GLN A 120 -8.92 -10.79 5.85
CA GLN A 120 -8.39 -9.91 4.82
C GLN A 120 -7.18 -9.11 5.32
N LEU A 121 -7.31 -8.46 6.48
CA LEU A 121 -6.24 -7.62 7.04
C LEU A 121 -5.01 -8.43 7.46
N PHE A 122 -5.18 -9.69 7.85
CA PHE A 122 -4.08 -10.54 8.31
C PHE A 122 -3.59 -11.57 7.29
N LYS A 123 -4.12 -11.57 6.06
CA LYS A 123 -3.72 -12.52 5.00
C LYS A 123 -2.21 -12.51 4.75
N TRP A 124 -1.59 -11.33 4.79
CA TRP A 124 -0.16 -11.16 4.55
C TRP A 124 0.72 -11.87 5.58
N LYS A 125 0.25 -12.05 6.83
CA LYS A 125 1.04 -12.70 7.89
C LYS A 125 1.35 -14.16 7.59
N LYS A 126 0.49 -14.83 6.81
CA LYS A 126 0.71 -16.22 6.38
C LYS A 126 1.71 -16.34 5.24
N LEU A 127 2.06 -15.23 4.59
CA LEU A 127 2.88 -15.19 3.39
C LEU A 127 4.32 -14.73 3.67
N LEU A 128 4.62 -14.27 4.88
CA LEU A 128 5.93 -13.75 5.25
C LEU A 128 6.55 -14.59 6.37
N GLY A 129 7.81 -14.98 6.18
CA GLY A 129 8.64 -15.58 7.23
C GLY A 129 9.14 -14.54 8.24
N SER A 130 9.64 -15.02 9.38
CA SER A 130 10.23 -14.16 10.43
C SER A 130 11.43 -13.36 9.94
N GLU A 131 12.29 -13.97 9.13
CA GLU A 131 13.45 -13.30 8.53
C GLU A 131 13.02 -12.12 7.63
N GLU A 132 12.03 -12.34 6.76
CA GLU A 132 11.49 -11.29 5.88
C GLU A 132 10.87 -10.14 6.69
N ILE A 133 10.16 -10.45 7.76
CA ILE A 133 9.58 -9.45 8.65
C ILE A 133 10.69 -8.58 9.26
N ASN A 134 11.77 -9.20 9.76
CA ASN A 134 12.89 -8.46 10.36
C ASN A 134 13.56 -7.53 9.34
N ARG A 135 13.76 -8.01 8.11
CA ARG A 135 14.35 -7.21 7.01
C ARG A 135 13.44 -6.05 6.60
N TYR A 136 12.11 -6.26 6.58
CA TYR A 136 11.18 -5.17 6.30
C TYR A 136 11.14 -4.15 7.43
N GLN A 137 11.26 -4.57 8.69
CA GLN A 137 11.34 -3.66 9.82
C GLN A 137 12.58 -2.77 9.77
N SER A 138 13.74 -3.28 9.32
CA SER A 138 14.94 -2.44 9.14
C SER A 138 14.81 -1.39 8.03
N ILE A 139 13.85 -1.55 7.11
CA ILE A 139 13.56 -0.55 6.08
C ILE A 139 12.55 0.50 6.57
N LEU A 140 11.67 0.11 7.48
CA LEU A 140 10.58 0.96 7.97
C LEU A 140 10.94 1.80 9.20
N ASN A 141 12.04 1.46 9.88
CA ASN A 141 12.59 2.18 11.04
C ASN A 141 13.70 3.13 10.62
#